data_AF-A0A838RP19-F1
#
_entry.id   AF-A0A838RP19-F1
#
_cell.length_a   1.000
_cell.length_b   1.000
_cell.length_c   1.000
_cell.angle_alpha   90.00
_cell.angle_beta   90.00
_cell.angle_gamma   90.00
#
_symmetry.space_group_name_H-M   'P 1'
#
loop_
_entity.id
_entity.type
_entity.pdbx_description
1 polymer ?
#
loop_
_entity_poly.entity_id
_entity_poly.type
_entity_poly.pdbx_seq_one_letter_code
_entity_poly.pdbx_strand_id
1 'polypeptide(L)'
;MEQTATSRPLTPSSLFLERFLVNNRALLLLGGMLLLALLSRFWELGTRALHHDESLHALYSYYLYRDGNYQHNPMMHGPVLFHLTALGYWISGGASDFTSRLVPSMLGILLVWAPWKFRGWLGTSGALVASALILISPTSLYYSRFIREDVFAAAWTVLIVYGMWKYLEGGEDFHLYLMTAGWGLLFSQKETSFLTAFIFWTFLALVVGLRYTGRLGRQVALRQMREWHLLV
;
A
#
# COMPACT_ATOMS: atom_id res chain seq x y z
N MET A 1 -20.93 56.05 -9.38
CA MET A 1 -20.72 55.23 -10.60
C MET A 1 -20.18 53.89 -10.15
N GLU A 2 -21.07 52.98 -9.82
CA GLU A 2 -20.74 51.64 -9.35
C GLU A 2 -20.86 50.71 -10.55
N GLN A 3 -19.72 50.26 -11.09
CA GLN A 3 -19.68 49.29 -12.17
C GLN A 3 -20.12 47.95 -11.61
N THR A 4 -21.39 47.61 -11.82
CA THR A 4 -21.92 46.26 -11.66
C THR A 4 -21.16 45.33 -12.59
N ALA A 5 -20.25 44.55 -12.03
CA ALA A 5 -19.53 43.50 -12.74
C ALA A 5 -20.56 42.49 -13.28
N THR A 6 -20.80 42.54 -14.59
CA THR A 6 -21.61 41.58 -15.32
C THR A 6 -20.90 40.23 -15.30
N SER A 7 -21.31 39.35 -14.38
CA SER A 7 -20.84 37.96 -14.35
C SER A 7 -21.22 37.31 -15.68
N ARG A 8 -20.22 37.00 -16.52
CA ARG A 8 -20.45 36.27 -17.77
C ARG A 8 -21.17 34.95 -17.45
N PRO A 9 -22.29 34.62 -18.13
CA PRO A 9 -22.95 33.34 -17.93
C PRO A 9 -21.99 32.21 -18.31
N LEU A 10 -21.79 31.29 -17.37
CA LEU A 10 -20.96 30.09 -17.57
C LEU A 10 -21.53 29.26 -18.72
N THR A 11 -20.67 28.87 -19.67
CA THR A 11 -21.05 27.99 -20.78
C THR A 11 -21.40 26.58 -20.26
N PRO A 12 -22.25 25.80 -20.95
CA PRO A 12 -22.61 24.44 -20.53
C PRO A 12 -21.42 23.51 -20.26
N SER A 13 -20.31 23.70 -20.99
CA SER A 13 -19.04 22.97 -20.77
C SER A 13 -18.32 23.38 -19.48
N SER A 14 -18.35 24.66 -19.12
CA SER A 14 -17.78 25.14 -17.85
C SER A 14 -18.58 24.69 -16.63
N LEU A 15 -19.92 24.66 -16.73
CA LEU A 15 -20.81 24.10 -15.70
C LEU A 15 -20.61 22.59 -15.51
N PHE A 16 -20.39 21.85 -16.59
CA PHE A 16 -20.06 20.42 -16.53
C PHE A 16 -18.72 20.18 -15.81
N LEU A 17 -17.68 20.90 -16.21
CA LEU A 17 -16.35 20.80 -15.59
C LEU A 17 -16.40 21.15 -14.10
N GLU A 18 -17.06 22.24 -13.72
CA GLU A 18 -17.15 22.68 -12.34
C GLU A 18 -17.88 21.64 -11.47
N ARG A 19 -19.03 21.12 -11.94
CA ARG A 19 -19.74 20.02 -11.25
C ARG A 19 -18.90 18.75 -11.16
N PHE A 20 -18.18 18.40 -12.22
CA PHE A 20 -17.30 17.23 -12.22
C PHE A 20 -16.18 17.38 -11.19
N LEU A 21 -15.53 18.55 -11.14
CA LEU A 21 -14.45 18.85 -10.21
C LEU A 21 -14.94 18.82 -8.76
N VAL A 22 -16.08 19.45 -8.46
CA VAL A 22 -16.64 19.46 -7.10
C VAL A 22 -17.01 18.05 -6.65
N ASN A 23 -17.68 17.28 -7.51
CA ASN A 23 -18.13 15.93 -7.17
C ASN A 23 -16.98 14.93 -7.04
N ASN A 24 -15.88 15.13 -7.78
CA ASN A 24 -14.74 14.21 -7.81
C ASN A 24 -13.48 14.74 -7.11
N ARG A 25 -13.57 15.86 -6.37
CA ARG A 25 -12.42 16.54 -5.75
C ARG A 25 -11.47 15.60 -5.02
N ALA A 26 -12.00 14.67 -4.23
CA ALA A 26 -11.19 13.75 -3.44
C ALA A 26 -10.44 12.74 -4.30
N LEU A 27 -11.08 12.24 -5.38
CA LEU A 27 -10.43 11.36 -6.34
C LEU A 27 -9.37 12.09 -7.16
N LEU A 28 -9.61 13.36 -7.51
CA LEU A 28 -8.63 14.19 -8.21
C LEU A 28 -7.41 14.49 -7.32
N LEU A 29 -7.63 14.81 -6.04
CA LEU A 29 -6.55 14.99 -5.07
C LEU A 29 -5.73 13.70 -4.92
N LEU A 30 -6.40 12.56 -4.74
CA LEU A 30 -5.72 11.26 -4.69
C LEU A 30 -4.96 10.99 -6.00
N GLY A 31 -5.57 11.23 -7.16
CA GLY A 31 -4.94 11.06 -8.47
C GLY A 31 -3.68 11.91 -8.61
N GLY A 32 -3.72 13.17 -8.16
CA GLY A 32 -2.56 14.05 -8.07
C GLY A 32 -1.47 13.50 -7.14
N MET A 33 -1.85 13.00 -5.96
CA MET A 33 -0.89 12.36 -5.03
C MET A 33 -0.25 11.11 -5.64
N LEU A 34 -1.00 10.29 -6.37
CA LEU A 34 -0.46 9.09 -7.03
C LEU A 34 0.43 9.45 -8.22
N LEU A 35 0.11 10.51 -8.96
CA LEU A 35 1.00 11.03 -10.00
C LEU A 35 2.31 11.53 -9.39
N LEU A 36 2.25 12.28 -8.29
CA LEU A 36 3.44 12.69 -7.54
C LEU A 36 4.20 11.50 -6.96
N ALA A 37 3.51 10.46 -6.48
CA ALA A 37 4.14 9.22 -6.02
C ALA A 37 4.88 8.50 -7.14
N LEU A 38 4.27 8.41 -8.33
CA LEU A 38 4.86 7.85 -9.54
C LEU A 38 6.13 8.64 -9.93
N LEU A 39 6.01 9.96 -10.08
CA LEU A 39 7.14 10.81 -10.44
C LEU A 39 8.25 10.73 -9.40
N SER A 40 7.95 10.93 -8.12
CA SER A 40 8.95 10.91 -7.04
C SER A 40 9.64 9.56 -6.87
N ARG A 41 9.00 8.43 -7.17
CA ARG A 41 9.60 7.09 -7.02
C ARG A 41 10.34 6.64 -8.27
N PHE A 42 9.92 7.04 -9.46
CA PHE A 42 10.56 6.63 -10.71
C PHE A 42 11.57 7.64 -11.27
N TRP A 43 11.49 8.91 -10.89
CA TRP A 43 12.43 9.94 -11.35
C TRP A 43 13.86 9.57 -10.94
N GLU A 44 14.76 9.41 -11.92
CA GLU A 44 16.17 9.06 -11.67
C GLU A 44 16.36 7.81 -10.79
N LEU A 45 15.47 6.82 -10.90
CA LEU A 45 15.52 5.64 -10.04
C LEU A 45 16.78 4.78 -10.25
N GLY A 46 17.34 4.80 -11.46
CA GLY A 46 18.54 4.05 -11.84
C GLY A 46 19.85 4.85 -11.86
N THR A 47 19.86 6.14 -11.46
CA THR A 47 21.07 6.98 -11.61
C THR A 47 22.14 6.66 -10.56
N ARG A 48 21.73 6.21 -9.37
CA ARG A 48 22.64 5.80 -8.31
C ARG A 48 23.00 4.32 -8.44
N ALA A 49 24.29 4.03 -8.25
CA ALA A 49 24.78 2.67 -8.11
C ALA A 49 24.02 1.91 -6.99
N LEU A 50 23.96 0.59 -7.11
CA LEU A 50 23.42 -0.27 -6.08
C LEU A 50 24.22 -0.12 -4.78
N HIS A 51 23.52 0.14 -3.69
CA HIS A 51 24.11 0.11 -2.35
C HIS A 51 24.56 -1.32 -2.02
N HIS A 52 25.47 -1.47 -1.05
CA HIS A 52 25.94 -2.79 -0.59
C HIS A 52 24.76 -3.74 -0.30
N ASP A 53 23.81 -3.28 0.51
CA ASP A 53 22.59 -4.05 0.85
C ASP A 53 21.62 -4.28 -0.33
N GLU A 54 21.74 -3.55 -1.44
CA GLU A 54 20.94 -3.78 -2.64
C GLU A 54 21.61 -4.77 -3.60
N SER A 55 22.93 -4.78 -3.62
CA SER A 55 23.71 -5.48 -4.64
C SER A 55 23.47 -6.99 -4.64
N LEU A 56 23.43 -7.63 -3.47
CA LEU A 56 23.15 -9.05 -3.34
C LEU A 56 21.71 -9.39 -3.74
N HIS A 57 20.74 -8.57 -3.35
CA HIS A 57 19.35 -8.73 -3.76
C HIS A 57 19.19 -8.68 -5.28
N ALA A 58 19.77 -7.65 -5.91
CA ALA A 58 19.74 -7.48 -7.35
C ALA A 58 20.46 -8.63 -8.09
N LEU A 59 21.61 -9.08 -7.58
CA LEU A 59 22.43 -10.14 -8.19
C LEU A 59 21.74 -11.51 -8.14
N TYR A 60 21.21 -11.93 -6.99
CA TYR A 60 20.55 -13.24 -6.90
C TYR A 60 19.21 -13.26 -7.63
N SER A 61 18.48 -12.13 -7.67
CA SER A 61 17.34 -11.99 -8.58
C SER A 61 17.74 -12.08 -10.05
N TYR A 62 18.93 -11.60 -10.40
CA TYR A 62 19.43 -11.69 -11.77
C TYR A 62 19.79 -13.13 -12.15
N TYR A 63 20.42 -13.91 -11.27
CA TYR A 63 20.67 -15.34 -11.51
C TYR A 63 19.38 -16.14 -11.66
N LEU A 64 18.36 -15.83 -10.84
CA LEU A 64 17.04 -16.43 -10.99
C LEU A 64 16.41 -16.06 -12.34
N TYR A 65 16.46 -14.78 -12.73
CA TYR A 65 15.92 -14.31 -14.01
C TYR A 65 16.63 -14.92 -15.23
N ARG A 66 17.96 -14.96 -15.21
CA ARG A 66 18.79 -15.36 -16.35
C ARG A 66 18.85 -16.88 -16.52
N ASP A 67 19.09 -17.58 -15.43
CA ASP A 67 19.49 -19.00 -15.45
C ASP A 67 18.48 -19.90 -14.72
N GLY A 68 17.40 -19.34 -14.15
CA GLY A 68 16.47 -20.08 -13.31
C GLY A 68 17.06 -20.55 -11.99
N ASN A 69 18.26 -20.05 -11.63
CA ASN A 69 19.01 -20.52 -10.48
C ASN A 69 18.74 -19.63 -9.25
N TYR A 70 17.99 -20.17 -8.29
CA TYR A 70 17.83 -19.58 -6.96
C TYR A 70 18.04 -20.64 -5.89
N GLN A 71 18.99 -20.38 -5.00
CA GLN A 71 19.18 -21.17 -3.79
C GLN A 71 18.96 -20.27 -2.59
N HIS A 72 17.99 -20.64 -1.75
CA HIS A 72 17.71 -19.90 -0.53
C HIS A 72 18.92 -19.97 0.41
N ASN A 73 19.36 -18.80 0.86
CA ASN A 73 20.37 -18.67 1.89
C ASN A 73 19.71 -17.96 3.09
N PRO A 74 19.69 -18.56 4.29
CA PRO A 74 19.10 -17.95 5.48
C PRO A 74 19.70 -16.57 5.83
N MET A 75 20.94 -16.30 5.44
CA MET A 75 21.57 -14.98 5.59
C MET A 75 20.86 -13.88 4.78
N MET A 76 20.17 -14.24 3.71
CA MET A 76 19.57 -13.35 2.73
C MET A 76 18.06 -13.15 2.92
N HIS A 77 17.52 -13.56 4.06
CA HIS A 77 16.08 -13.59 4.32
C HIS A 77 15.30 -14.46 3.31
N GLY A 78 13.99 -14.25 3.23
CA GLY A 78 13.06 -15.09 2.50
C GLY A 78 13.02 -14.86 0.98
N PRO A 79 12.48 -15.80 0.20
CA PRO A 79 12.53 -15.79 -1.27
C PRO A 79 11.71 -14.71 -1.98
N VAL A 80 10.73 -14.09 -1.33
CA VAL A 80 9.71 -13.27 -2.02
C VAL A 80 10.32 -12.11 -2.79
N LEU A 81 11.22 -11.35 -2.18
CA LEU A 81 11.88 -10.23 -2.84
C LEU A 81 12.63 -10.69 -4.10
N PHE A 82 13.34 -11.82 -4.01
CA PHE A 82 14.14 -12.32 -5.11
C PHE A 82 13.28 -12.69 -6.32
N HIS A 83 12.17 -13.39 -6.08
CA HIS A 83 11.25 -13.86 -7.12
C HIS A 83 10.49 -12.70 -7.75
N LEU A 84 10.00 -11.75 -6.94
CA LEU A 84 9.28 -10.59 -7.48
C LEU A 84 10.21 -9.67 -8.28
N THR A 85 11.44 -9.49 -7.84
CA THR A 85 12.44 -8.70 -8.59
C THR A 85 12.83 -9.40 -9.89
N ALA A 86 13.03 -10.72 -9.89
CA ALA A 86 13.29 -11.50 -11.10
C ALA A 86 12.12 -11.42 -12.10
N LEU A 87 10.88 -11.47 -11.60
CA LEU A 87 9.68 -11.20 -12.40
C LEU A 87 9.69 -9.78 -12.96
N GLY A 88 10.11 -8.79 -12.16
CA GLY A 88 10.31 -7.41 -12.58
C GLY A 88 11.27 -7.32 -13.76
N TYR A 89 12.43 -7.98 -13.70
CA TYR A 89 13.38 -8.06 -14.80
C TYR A 89 12.79 -8.70 -16.06
N TRP A 90 12.01 -9.76 -15.90
CA TRP A 90 11.35 -10.44 -17.02
C TRP A 90 10.32 -9.54 -17.71
N ILE A 91 9.46 -8.87 -16.96
CA ILE A 91 8.45 -7.95 -17.50
C ILE A 91 9.11 -6.73 -18.17
N SER A 92 10.20 -6.21 -17.60
CA SER A 92 10.91 -5.05 -18.17
C SER A 92 11.86 -5.40 -19.32
N GLY A 93 12.05 -6.68 -19.64
CA GLY A 93 12.95 -7.12 -20.70
C GLY A 93 14.45 -7.05 -20.35
N GLY A 94 14.80 -6.98 -19.06
CA GLY A 94 16.20 -6.99 -18.64
C GLY A 94 16.46 -6.46 -17.22
N ALA A 95 17.65 -6.79 -16.71
CA ALA A 95 18.16 -6.32 -15.42
C ALA A 95 19.02 -5.06 -15.57
N SER A 96 18.78 -4.08 -14.70
CA SER A 96 19.46 -2.80 -14.61
C SER A 96 19.22 -2.20 -13.22
N ASP A 97 19.97 -1.16 -12.84
CA ASP A 97 19.75 -0.45 -11.58
C ASP A 97 18.33 0.11 -11.44
N PHE A 98 17.73 0.54 -12.56
CA PHE A 98 16.34 1.00 -12.60
C PHE A 98 15.37 -0.16 -12.35
N THR A 99 15.50 -1.25 -13.11
CA THR A 99 14.56 -2.39 -13.05
C THR A 99 14.69 -3.16 -11.73
N SER A 100 15.86 -3.11 -11.08
CA SER A 100 16.08 -3.68 -9.74
C SER A 100 15.19 -3.01 -8.68
N ARG A 101 14.87 -1.73 -8.87
CA ARG A 101 14.06 -0.94 -7.93
C ARG A 101 12.61 -0.76 -8.40
N LEU A 102 12.22 -1.41 -9.49
CA LEU A 102 10.89 -1.31 -10.08
C LEU A 102 9.82 -1.79 -9.09
N VAL A 103 9.98 -3.01 -8.57
CA VAL A 103 9.03 -3.62 -7.63
C VAL A 103 8.88 -2.82 -6.33
N PRO A 104 9.96 -2.47 -5.58
CA PRO A 104 9.80 -1.67 -4.37
C PRO A 104 9.15 -0.29 -4.66
N SER A 105 9.41 0.31 -5.82
CA SER A 105 8.80 1.59 -6.22
C SER A 105 7.30 1.46 -6.46
N MET A 106 6.88 0.38 -7.13
CA MET A 106 5.45 0.07 -7.32
C MET A 106 4.74 -0.17 -5.99
N LEU A 107 5.34 -0.95 -5.09
CA LEU A 107 4.79 -1.18 -3.74
C LEU A 107 4.70 0.13 -2.94
N GLY A 108 5.70 1.00 -3.07
CA GLY A 108 5.67 2.34 -2.50
C GLY A 108 4.49 3.20 -2.96
N ILE A 109 4.13 3.14 -4.24
CA ILE A 109 2.94 3.84 -4.77
C ILE A 109 1.66 3.22 -4.23
N LEU A 110 1.60 1.88 -4.14
CA LEU A 110 0.47 1.18 -3.54
C LEU A 110 0.29 1.56 -2.06
N LEU A 111 1.37 1.78 -1.31
CA LEU A 111 1.31 2.28 0.06
C LEU A 111 0.74 3.70 0.15
N VAL A 112 1.05 4.59 -0.80
CA VAL A 112 0.42 5.93 -0.87
C VAL A 112 -1.09 5.83 -1.16
N TRP A 113 -1.48 4.87 -2.00
CA TRP A 113 -2.88 4.61 -2.33
C TRP A 113 -3.67 3.93 -1.21
N ALA A 114 -3.02 3.07 -0.44
CA ALA A 114 -3.67 2.18 0.53
C ALA A 114 -4.63 2.86 1.51
N PRO A 115 -4.33 4.04 2.11
CA PRO A 115 -5.26 4.73 3.00
C PRO A 115 -6.64 4.99 2.39
N TRP A 116 -6.73 5.19 1.07
CA TRP A 116 -8.00 5.36 0.38
C TRP A 116 -8.91 4.13 0.49
N LYS A 117 -8.35 2.92 0.58
CA LYS A 117 -9.13 1.69 0.83
C LYS A 117 -9.73 1.63 2.23
N PHE A 118 -9.17 2.39 3.17
CA PHE A 118 -9.66 2.54 4.54
C PHE A 118 -10.53 3.80 4.72
N ARG A 119 -10.93 4.50 3.64
CA ARG A 119 -11.75 5.72 3.71
C ARG A 119 -13.11 5.56 4.41
N GLY A 120 -13.65 4.34 4.46
CA GLY A 120 -14.88 4.05 5.22
C GLY A 120 -14.71 4.26 6.73
N TRP A 121 -13.47 4.27 7.22
CA TRP A 121 -13.10 4.38 8.63
C TRP A 121 -12.39 5.69 8.94
N LEU A 122 -11.46 6.08 8.09
CA LEU A 122 -10.70 7.33 8.23
C LEU A 122 -11.51 8.56 7.79
N GLY A 123 -12.65 8.35 7.13
CA GLY A 123 -13.31 9.36 6.33
C GLY A 123 -12.49 9.74 5.09
N THR A 124 -13.10 10.54 4.21
CA THR A 124 -12.44 10.99 2.98
C THR A 124 -11.23 11.87 3.30
N SER A 125 -11.36 12.80 4.23
CA SER A 125 -10.28 13.71 4.63
C SER A 125 -9.13 12.98 5.31
N GLY A 126 -9.42 12.06 6.24
CA GLY A 126 -8.38 11.29 6.94
C GLY A 126 -7.61 10.37 5.99
N ALA A 127 -8.29 9.75 5.02
CA ALA A 127 -7.63 8.97 3.98
C ALA A 127 -6.69 9.82 3.13
N LEU A 128 -7.12 11.01 2.70
CA LEU A 128 -6.29 11.93 1.92
C LEU A 128 -5.08 12.45 2.72
N VAL A 129 -5.28 12.81 3.99
CA VAL A 129 -4.18 13.24 4.87
C VAL A 129 -3.18 12.11 5.08
N ALA A 130 -3.64 10.88 5.36
CA ALA A 130 -2.76 9.73 5.50
C ALA A 130 -1.98 9.43 4.21
N SER A 131 -2.64 9.46 3.04
CA SER A 131 -1.97 9.33 1.75
C SER A 131 -0.93 10.42 1.51
N ALA A 132 -1.24 11.67 1.86
CA ALA A 132 -0.30 12.79 1.75
C ALA A 132 0.91 12.62 2.68
N LEU A 133 0.71 12.19 3.93
CA LEU A 133 1.79 11.93 4.88
C LEU A 133 2.73 10.82 4.40
N ILE A 134 2.19 9.74 3.85
CA ILE A 134 2.99 8.66 3.27
C ILE A 134 3.73 9.15 2.01
N LEU A 135 3.09 9.96 1.18
CA LEU A 135 3.69 10.53 -0.03
C LEU A 135 4.93 11.38 0.29
N ILE A 136 4.83 12.29 1.26
CA ILE A 136 5.89 13.25 1.60
C ILE A 136 6.92 12.70 2.59
N SER A 137 6.65 11.55 3.22
CA SER A 137 7.54 10.94 4.20
C SER A 137 8.90 10.60 3.58
N PRO A 138 10.02 11.15 4.10
CA PRO A 138 11.36 10.81 3.62
C PRO A 138 11.67 9.32 3.73
N THR A 139 11.23 8.69 4.83
CA THR A 139 11.38 7.26 5.08
C THR A 139 10.63 6.44 4.04
N SER A 140 9.37 6.78 3.76
CA SER A 140 8.59 6.08 2.73
C SER A 140 9.24 6.20 1.36
N LEU A 141 9.66 7.42 0.98
CA LEU A 141 10.31 7.66 -0.31
C LEU A 141 11.61 6.88 -0.44
N TYR A 142 12.46 6.90 0.59
CA TYR A 142 13.75 6.20 0.61
C TYR A 142 13.57 4.69 0.43
N TYR A 143 12.78 4.04 1.29
CA TYR A 143 12.60 2.58 1.23
C TYR A 143 11.78 2.12 0.01
N SER A 144 10.93 2.98 -0.56
CA SER A 144 10.26 2.68 -1.83
C SER A 144 11.23 2.68 -3.02
N ARG A 145 12.39 3.34 -2.92
CA ARG A 145 13.39 3.43 -4.00
C ARG A 145 14.61 2.56 -3.74
N PHE A 146 14.49 1.61 -2.83
CA PHE A 146 15.58 0.78 -2.33
C PHE A 146 15.17 -0.69 -2.35
N ILE A 147 15.92 -1.56 -3.02
CA ILE A 147 15.59 -2.99 -3.08
C ILE A 147 15.94 -3.67 -1.75
N ARG A 148 15.01 -3.58 -0.80
CA ARG A 148 15.02 -4.31 0.47
C ARG A 148 13.62 -4.69 0.92
N GLU A 149 13.62 -5.64 1.85
CA GLU A 149 12.43 -6.26 2.42
C GLU A 149 11.45 -5.31 3.11
N ASP A 150 11.89 -4.12 3.54
CA ASP A 150 11.09 -3.25 4.42
C ASP A 150 9.81 -2.74 3.74
N VAL A 151 9.91 -2.27 2.49
CA VAL A 151 8.74 -1.78 1.74
C VAL A 151 7.77 -2.91 1.37
N PHE A 152 8.32 -4.10 1.09
CA PHE A 152 7.51 -5.28 0.83
C PHE A 152 6.76 -5.70 2.09
N ALA A 153 7.44 -5.77 3.24
CA ALA A 153 6.83 -6.11 4.52
C ALA A 153 5.72 -5.12 4.90
N ALA A 154 5.91 -3.83 4.64
CA ALA A 154 4.88 -2.82 4.83
C ALA A 154 3.66 -3.07 3.92
N ALA A 155 3.88 -3.36 2.63
CA ALA A 155 2.81 -3.64 1.68
C ALA A 155 2.01 -4.90 2.06
N TRP A 156 2.69 -5.99 2.45
CA TRP A 156 2.04 -7.22 2.91
C TRP A 156 1.28 -7.01 4.21
N THR A 157 1.80 -6.19 5.13
CA THR A 157 1.09 -5.84 6.38
C THR A 157 -0.20 -5.07 6.07
N VAL A 158 -0.16 -4.11 5.14
CA VAL A 158 -1.36 -3.40 4.69
C VAL A 158 -2.37 -4.36 4.05
N LEU A 159 -1.90 -5.33 3.27
CA LEU A 159 -2.75 -6.36 2.66
C LEU A 159 -3.43 -7.24 3.73
N ILE A 160 -2.68 -7.67 4.73
CA ILE A 160 -3.19 -8.44 5.88
C ILE A 160 -4.25 -7.63 6.62
N VAL A 161 -3.95 -6.37 6.96
CA VAL A 161 -4.89 -5.48 7.66
C VAL A 161 -6.16 -5.28 6.84
N TYR A 162 -6.03 -5.01 5.53
CA TYR A 162 -7.16 -4.81 4.64
C TYR A 162 -8.04 -6.07 4.55
N GLY A 163 -7.43 -7.24 4.32
CA GLY A 163 -8.14 -8.52 4.24
C GLY A 163 -8.84 -8.87 5.55
N MET A 164 -8.13 -8.75 6.69
CA MET A 164 -8.70 -8.98 8.01
C MET A 164 -9.91 -8.07 8.26
N TRP A 165 -9.77 -6.78 7.97
CA TRP A 165 -10.83 -5.81 8.25
C TRP A 165 -12.07 -6.03 7.38
N LYS A 166 -11.86 -6.26 6.08
CA LYS A 166 -12.96 -6.55 5.15
C LYS A 166 -13.66 -7.87 5.44
N TYR A 167 -12.92 -8.88 5.89
CA TYR A 167 -13.51 -10.11 6.36
C TYR A 167 -14.40 -9.88 7.59
N LEU A 168 -13.95 -9.06 8.54
CA LEU A 168 -14.75 -8.74 9.73
C LEU A 168 -16.00 -7.89 9.42
N GLU A 169 -15.97 -7.06 8.38
CA GLU A 169 -17.14 -6.28 7.92
C GLU A 169 -18.17 -7.13 7.16
N GLY A 170 -17.71 -7.87 6.16
CA GLY A 170 -18.56 -8.51 5.15
C GLY A 170 -18.72 -10.01 5.32
N GLY A 171 -17.78 -10.68 5.99
CA GLY A 171 -17.77 -12.14 6.14
C GLY A 171 -17.43 -12.92 4.86
N GLU A 172 -17.01 -12.24 3.78
CA GLU A 172 -16.72 -12.90 2.50
C GLU A 172 -15.36 -13.60 2.50
N ASP A 173 -15.33 -14.89 2.14
CA ASP A 173 -14.14 -15.74 2.14
C ASP A 173 -12.98 -15.21 1.29
N PHE A 174 -13.27 -14.44 0.24
CA PHE A 174 -12.22 -13.81 -0.58
C PHE A 174 -11.25 -12.96 0.26
N HIS A 175 -11.78 -12.23 1.25
CA HIS A 175 -10.95 -11.39 2.13
C HIS A 175 -10.11 -12.22 3.11
N LEU A 176 -10.58 -13.41 3.47
CA LEU A 176 -9.81 -14.37 4.25
C LEU A 176 -8.65 -14.94 3.42
N TYR A 177 -8.88 -15.28 2.15
CA TYR A 177 -7.81 -15.70 1.23
C TYR A 177 -6.81 -14.58 1.01
N LEU A 178 -7.27 -13.34 0.86
CA LEU A 178 -6.40 -12.17 0.71
C LEU A 178 -5.50 -11.97 1.95
N MET A 179 -6.07 -12.06 3.15
CA MET A 179 -5.33 -12.00 4.41
C MET A 179 -4.32 -13.14 4.52
N THR A 180 -4.73 -14.36 4.16
CA THR A 180 -3.86 -15.56 4.20
C THR A 180 -2.70 -15.43 3.22
N ALA A 181 -2.96 -14.93 2.00
CA ALA A 181 -1.91 -14.65 1.03
C ALA A 181 -0.93 -13.60 1.54
N GLY A 182 -1.43 -12.54 2.19
CA GLY A 182 -0.57 -11.53 2.84
C GLY A 182 0.33 -12.13 3.92
N TRP A 183 -0.20 -13.01 4.78
CA TRP A 183 0.61 -13.73 5.76
C TRP A 183 1.64 -14.64 5.11
N GLY A 184 1.25 -15.41 4.09
CA GLY A 184 2.17 -16.28 3.36
C GLY A 184 3.34 -15.52 2.73
N LEU A 185 3.05 -14.37 2.12
CA LEU A 185 4.07 -13.46 1.58
C LEU A 185 4.98 -12.91 2.67
N LEU A 186 4.40 -12.44 3.79
CA LEU A 186 5.18 -11.85 4.89
C LEU A 186 6.11 -12.88 5.55
N PHE A 187 5.61 -14.09 5.85
CA PHE A 187 6.41 -15.19 6.41
C PHE A 187 7.50 -15.68 5.46
N SER A 188 7.23 -15.66 4.16
CA SER A 188 8.21 -16.06 3.13
C SER A 188 9.22 -14.95 2.81
N GLN A 189 9.30 -13.89 3.63
CA GLN A 189 10.10 -12.72 3.29
C GLN A 189 11.12 -12.34 4.34
N LYS A 190 10.74 -12.15 5.61
CA LYS A 190 11.69 -11.73 6.65
C LYS A 190 11.22 -12.16 8.02
N GLU A 191 12.14 -12.34 8.96
CA GLU A 191 11.90 -12.75 10.34
C GLU A 191 11.10 -11.71 11.14
N THR A 192 11.04 -10.46 10.65
CA THR A 192 10.11 -9.44 11.16
C THR A 192 8.65 -9.89 11.08
N SER A 193 8.34 -10.87 10.23
CA SER A 193 7.04 -11.54 10.17
C SER A 193 6.62 -12.14 11.52
N PHE A 194 7.53 -12.68 12.32
CA PHE A 194 7.22 -13.24 13.64
C PHE A 194 6.75 -12.16 14.62
N LEU A 195 7.38 -10.98 14.57
CA LEU A 195 6.96 -9.85 15.41
C LEU A 195 5.58 -9.34 14.98
N THR A 196 5.37 -9.19 13.67
CA THR A 196 4.05 -8.81 13.14
C THR A 196 2.99 -9.85 13.52
N ALA A 197 3.28 -11.14 13.34
CA ALA A 197 2.40 -12.24 13.74
C ALA A 197 2.06 -12.20 15.22
N PHE A 198 3.07 -12.00 16.08
CA PHE A 198 2.87 -11.87 17.51
C PHE A 198 1.88 -10.74 17.83
N ILE A 199 2.08 -9.54 17.28
CA ILE A 199 1.20 -8.38 17.53
C ILE A 199 -0.25 -8.69 17.10
N PHE A 200 -0.43 -9.17 15.87
CA PHE A 200 -1.78 -9.43 15.34
C PHE A 200 -2.48 -10.60 16.03
N TRP A 201 -1.78 -11.72 16.20
CA TRP A 201 -2.37 -12.94 16.75
C TRP A 201 -2.64 -12.81 18.24
N THR A 202 -1.78 -12.13 19.02
CA THR A 202 -2.08 -11.85 20.42
C THR A 202 -3.28 -10.90 20.54
N PHE A 203 -3.35 -9.85 19.72
CA PHE A 203 -4.53 -8.98 19.66
C PHE A 203 -5.82 -9.76 19.36
N LEU A 204 -5.80 -10.61 18.32
CA LEU A 204 -6.95 -11.44 17.94
C LEU A 204 -7.31 -12.44 19.04
N ALA A 205 -6.33 -13.12 19.64
CA ALA A 205 -6.55 -14.07 20.73
C ALA A 205 -7.16 -13.38 21.96
N LEU A 206 -6.71 -12.17 22.31
CA LEU A 206 -7.31 -11.37 23.37
C LEU A 206 -8.76 -10.99 23.05
N VAL A 207 -9.04 -10.52 21.83
CA VAL A 207 -10.40 -10.19 21.41
C VAL A 207 -11.31 -11.42 21.47
N VAL A 208 -10.85 -12.57 21.01
CA VAL A 208 -11.60 -13.83 21.05
C VAL A 208 -11.80 -14.30 22.50
N GLY A 209 -10.77 -14.27 23.34
CA GLY A 209 -10.87 -14.66 24.75
C GLY A 209 -11.81 -13.76 25.56
N LEU A 210 -11.78 -12.45 25.30
CA LEU A 210 -12.71 -11.53 25.95
C LEU A 210 -14.17 -11.71 25.48
N ARG A 211 -14.38 -12.11 24.22
CA ARG A 211 -15.72 -12.50 23.72
C ARG A 211 -16.18 -13.82 24.33
N TYR A 212 -15.29 -14.80 24.44
CA TYR A 212 -15.59 -16.10 25.06
C TYR A 212 -16.01 -15.96 26.53
N THR A 213 -15.32 -15.09 27.27
CA THR A 213 -15.65 -14.78 28.68
C THR A 213 -16.88 -13.88 28.85
N GLY A 214 -17.54 -13.46 27.77
CA GLY A 214 -18.72 -12.60 27.79
C GLY A 214 -18.45 -11.14 28.21
N ARG A 215 -17.19 -10.76 28.43
CA ARG A 215 -16.78 -9.40 28.83
C ARG A 215 -16.87 -8.41 27.67
N LEU A 216 -16.61 -8.88 26.45
CA LEU A 216 -17.07 -8.20 25.24
C LEU A 216 -18.42 -8.81 24.88
N GLY A 217 -19.50 -8.02 24.96
CA GLY A 217 -20.84 -8.47 24.58
C GLY A 217 -20.86 -9.14 23.20
N ARG A 218 -21.82 -10.05 22.97
CA ARG A 218 -21.95 -10.88 21.75
C ARG A 218 -21.94 -10.08 20.44
N GLN A 219 -22.14 -8.77 20.49
CA GLN A 219 -21.97 -7.86 19.38
C GLN A 219 -21.19 -6.62 19.83
N VAL A 220 -19.88 -6.59 19.59
CA VAL A 220 -19.37 -5.35 18.99
C VAL A 220 -19.94 -5.38 17.59
N ALA A 221 -21.07 -4.71 17.42
CA ALA A 221 -21.67 -4.53 16.11
C ALA A 221 -20.67 -3.72 15.28
N LEU A 222 -19.73 -4.41 14.61
CA LEU A 222 -18.98 -3.82 13.52
C LEU A 222 -19.94 -3.33 12.42
N ARG A 223 -21.18 -3.85 12.40
CA ARG A 223 -22.34 -3.30 11.66
C ARG A 223 -22.79 -1.91 12.12
N GLN A 224 -22.66 -1.53 13.39
CA GLN A 224 -23.03 -0.19 13.90
C GLN A 224 -21.97 0.88 13.59
N MET A 225 -20.77 0.51 13.14
CA MET A 225 -19.79 1.49 12.63
C MET A 225 -20.16 2.05 11.24
N ARG A 226 -21.27 1.58 10.63
CA ARG A 226 -21.82 2.17 9.41
C ARG A 226 -22.67 3.44 9.66
N GLU A 227 -22.92 3.81 10.92
CA GLU A 227 -23.76 4.97 11.30
C GLU A 227 -22.97 6.29 11.45
N TRP A 228 -21.66 6.33 11.14
CA TRP A 228 -20.87 7.58 11.19
C TRP A 228 -21.21 8.60 10.07
N HIS A 229 -22.26 8.35 9.28
CA HIS A 229 -22.79 9.31 8.31
C HIS A 229 -23.66 10.41 8.96
N LEU A 230 -23.89 10.37 10.28
CA LEU A 230 -24.67 11.38 11.00
C LEU A 230 -23.84 12.58 11.52
N LEU A 231 -22.55 12.68 11.14
CA LEU A 231 -21.70 13.83 11.45
C LEU A 231 -20.90 14.32 10.23
N VAL A 232 -21.55 14.45 9.07
CA VAL A 232 -21.17 15.39 7.99
C VAL A 232 -22.43 15.98 7.37
#